data_AF-A0A8T3S585-F1
#
_entry.id   AF-A0A8T3S585-F1
#
_cell.length_a   1.000
_cell.length_b   1.000
_cell.length_c   1.000
_cell.angle_alpha   90.00
_cell.angle_beta   90.00
_cell.angle_gamma   90.00
#
_symmetry.space_group_name_H-M   'P 1'
#
loop_
_entity.id
_entity.type
_entity.pdbx_description
1 polymer ?
#
loop_
_entity_poly.entity_id
_entity_poly.type
_entity_poly.pdbx_seq_one_letter_code
_entity_poly.pdbx_strand_id
1 'polypeptide(L)'
;MLEVNNFDAIRISLASPEQIKGWSSGEVTKPETINYRTLKPEKDGLFDERIFGPTKDWECYCGKYKRIRYKGIICDKCGVEVTRSKVRRERMGHIKLASPVSHIWYFKGTPSRLGILLDISPRNLERILYFALYVVTRVDETQREKAAQRIDEEAEDRIASAQAIVDEKKAELEEAVADKRTEVESAHEVEKKRVGEQQTARTEELMTAAQAVEASVKEGGKTLADDVVFAATGEVIGRGGETSKDALAKLRAVVKGEVAAVEKDAKEALASAEEKYHTAVADLTSGIQDATVTEREQVRQETDDARLWARTERARLADLKVLQILTETDYRHLLEVHGRMFDAGMGAEAVKKIIEQIDLDELSQILHVEMRQTSGQRRKKAIKRLRLIEAFRKSGARPEWMILSTLPVIPPDLRPMVQLDGGRFATSDLNDLYRRVINRNNRLSRLLDLEAPEIIIRNEKRMLQEACDALIDNGRRGRAIAGTGNHRLKSLSDMLKGKQGRFRQNLLGKRVDYSGRSVIVVGPELKLHQCGLPKKMALELFKPFVMRQLVEKGFAHNIKSAKRIVERVRPEVWDVLEEVITDHPVLLNRAPTLHRLGIQAFMPVLVEGSAIQIHPLVCFAF
;
A
#
# COMPACT_ATOMS: atom_id res chain seq x y z
N MET A 1 -10.02 -11.39 47.63
CA MET A 1 -9.71 -11.88 46.27
C MET A 1 -11.05 -12.38 45.79
N LEU A 2 -11.66 -11.73 44.79
CA LEU A 2 -12.89 -12.28 44.20
C LEU A 2 -12.55 -13.66 43.65
N GLU A 3 -13.29 -14.69 44.08
CA GLU A 3 -13.15 -16.04 43.58
C GLU A 3 -13.64 -16.08 42.13
N VAL A 4 -12.74 -15.83 41.19
CA VAL A 4 -13.00 -15.89 39.74
C VAL A 4 -12.96 -17.35 39.25
N ASN A 5 -13.65 -18.26 39.94
CA ASN A 5 -13.74 -19.67 39.51
C ASN A 5 -15.05 -19.99 38.80
N ASN A 6 -16.01 -19.06 38.75
CA ASN A 6 -17.31 -19.25 38.11
C ASN A 6 -17.38 -18.43 36.80
N PHE A 7 -16.67 -18.88 35.77
CA PHE A 7 -16.78 -18.33 34.41
C PHE A 7 -17.01 -19.47 33.41
N ASP A 8 -17.96 -19.29 32.49
CA ASP A 8 -18.30 -20.32 31.49
C ASP A 8 -17.35 -20.28 30.28
N ALA A 9 -16.79 -19.11 29.97
CA ALA A 9 -15.97 -18.91 28.78
C ALA A 9 -14.91 -17.82 28.98
N ILE A 10 -13.80 -17.94 28.23
CA ILE A 10 -12.75 -16.92 28.11
C ILE A 10 -12.75 -16.42 26.67
N ARG A 11 -12.92 -15.11 26.47
CA ARG A 11 -12.89 -14.46 25.15
C ARG A 11 -11.53 -13.79 24.92
N ILE A 12 -10.99 -13.93 23.70
CA ILE A 12 -9.83 -13.19 23.22
C ILE A 12 -10.23 -12.34 22.01
N SER A 13 -9.80 -11.08 21.99
CA SER A 13 -10.03 -10.14 20.89
C SER A 13 -8.83 -9.23 20.68
N LEU A 14 -8.80 -8.52 19.55
CA LEU A 14 -7.86 -7.42 19.34
C LEU A 14 -8.12 -6.31 20.37
N ALA A 15 -7.06 -5.64 20.79
CA ALA A 15 -7.12 -4.51 21.70
C ALA A 15 -7.07 -3.21 20.89
N SER A 16 -8.08 -2.35 21.05
CA SER A 16 -8.03 -1.00 20.47
C SER A 16 -7.00 -0.12 21.20
N PRO A 17 -6.45 0.92 20.56
CA PRO A 17 -5.56 1.87 21.24
C PRO A 17 -6.20 2.50 22.50
N GLU A 18 -7.51 2.73 22.46
CA GLU A 18 -8.28 3.25 23.60
C GLU A 18 -8.41 2.24 24.73
N GLN A 19 -8.64 0.96 24.42
CA GLN A 19 -8.65 -0.11 25.42
C GLN A 19 -7.29 -0.24 26.12
N ILE A 20 -6.20 -0.14 25.36
CA ILE A 20 -4.83 -0.17 25.91
C ILE A 20 -4.62 1.00 26.87
N LYS A 21 -5.11 2.20 26.52
CA LYS A 21 -5.07 3.37 27.42
C LYS A 21 -5.94 3.16 28.66
N GLY A 22 -7.13 2.57 28.51
CA GLY A 22 -8.02 2.26 29.63
C GLY A 22 -7.44 1.26 30.63
N TRP A 23 -6.57 0.35 30.19
CA TRP A 23 -5.81 -0.54 31.08
C TRP A 23 -4.63 0.14 31.78
N SER A 24 -4.17 1.26 31.22
CA SER A 24 -2.92 1.86 31.65
C SER A 24 -3.11 2.75 32.87
N SER A 25 -2.20 2.62 33.83
CA SER A 25 -2.09 3.50 34.99
C SER A 25 -1.17 4.71 34.75
N GLY A 26 -0.58 4.83 33.56
CA GLY A 26 0.31 5.95 33.21
C GLY A 26 1.23 5.66 32.01
N GLU A 27 1.73 6.73 31.40
CA GLU A 27 2.67 6.66 30.28
C GLU A 27 4.12 6.53 30.76
N VAL A 28 4.87 5.61 30.17
CA VAL A 28 6.32 5.47 30.40
C VAL A 28 7.07 6.28 29.36
N THR A 29 7.55 7.46 29.75
CA THR A 29 8.27 8.36 28.84
C THR A 29 9.78 8.13 28.86
N LYS A 30 10.32 7.62 29.96
CA LYS A 30 11.75 7.54 30.21
C LYS A 30 12.28 6.11 30.10
N PRO A 31 13.43 5.89 29.43
CA PRO A 31 14.05 4.57 29.30
C PRO A 31 14.78 4.12 30.58
N GLU A 32 14.90 4.99 31.58
CA GLU A 32 15.58 4.68 32.84
C GLU A 32 14.82 3.62 33.66
N THR A 33 15.57 2.85 34.46
CA THR A 33 15.02 1.79 35.30
C THR A 33 15.03 2.20 36.77
N ILE A 34 16.20 2.09 37.41
CA ILE A 34 16.44 2.44 38.81
C ILE A 34 17.68 3.32 38.88
N ASN A 35 17.73 4.18 39.89
CA ASN A 35 18.91 4.95 40.20
C ASN A 35 19.99 4.03 40.80
N TYR A 36 21.20 4.05 40.26
CA TYR A 36 22.29 3.19 40.71
C TYR A 36 22.80 3.52 42.13
N ARG A 37 22.60 4.75 42.62
CA ARG A 37 23.01 5.17 43.98
C ARG A 37 21.94 4.87 45.01
N THR A 38 20.70 5.28 44.74
CA THR A 38 19.60 5.18 45.71
C THR A 38 18.86 3.84 45.64
N LEU A 39 19.10 3.06 44.58
CA LEU A 39 18.39 1.81 44.25
C LEU A 39 16.86 1.98 44.12
N LYS A 40 16.39 3.23 44.07
CA LYS A 40 14.98 3.55 43.89
C LYS A 40 14.63 3.65 42.41
N PRO A 41 13.39 3.31 42.03
CA PRO A 41 12.90 3.55 40.68
C PRO A 41 13.02 5.03 40.27
N GLU A 42 13.40 5.25 39.02
CA GLU A 42 13.37 6.59 38.43
C GLU A 42 11.93 6.97 38.05
N LYS A 43 11.60 8.26 38.19
CA LYS A 43 10.28 8.80 37.83
C LYS A 43 10.07 8.74 36.32
N ASP A 44 8.84 8.47 35.89
CA ASP A 44 8.42 8.25 34.49
C ASP A 44 9.13 7.08 33.77
N GLY A 45 9.97 6.34 34.49
CA GLY A 45 10.74 5.22 33.96
C GLY A 45 9.99 3.89 33.98
N LEU A 46 10.70 2.83 33.59
CA LEU A 46 10.13 1.48 33.47
C LEU A 46 9.68 0.84 34.78
N PHE A 47 10.07 1.40 35.93
CA PHE A 47 9.72 0.89 37.26
C PHE A 47 9.01 1.93 38.13
N ASP A 48 8.61 3.08 37.56
CA ASP A 48 8.01 4.20 38.29
C ASP A 48 6.84 3.75 39.18
N GLU A 49 6.94 4.08 40.46
CA GLU A 49 5.95 3.73 41.47
C GLU A 49 4.63 4.48 41.28
N ARG A 50 4.65 5.66 40.63
CA ARG A 50 3.43 6.41 40.34
C ARG A 50 2.54 5.65 39.35
N ILE A 51 3.17 5.01 38.35
CA ILE A 51 2.47 4.26 37.30
C ILE A 51 2.11 2.87 37.82
N PHE A 52 3.09 2.10 38.29
CA PHE A 52 2.90 0.68 38.58
C PHE A 52 2.49 0.39 40.03
N GLY A 53 2.58 1.36 40.93
CA GLY A 53 2.31 1.23 42.36
C GLY A 53 3.58 1.09 43.22
N PRO A 54 3.43 1.10 44.55
CA PRO A 54 4.54 1.22 45.48
C PRO A 54 5.42 -0.03 45.55
N THR A 55 6.74 0.13 45.70
CA THR A 55 7.67 -1.02 45.85
C THR A 55 7.49 -1.75 47.17
N LYS A 56 7.14 -1.03 48.23
CA LYS A 56 6.90 -1.56 49.58
C LYS A 56 5.43 -1.40 49.96
N ASP A 57 4.91 -2.34 50.74
CA ASP A 57 3.52 -2.32 51.19
C ASP A 57 3.24 -1.06 52.02
N TRP A 58 2.21 -0.30 51.61
CA TRP A 58 1.73 0.88 52.32
C TRP A 58 2.77 2.00 52.51
N GLU A 59 3.75 2.11 51.60
CA GLU A 59 4.76 3.16 51.63
C GLU A 59 4.84 3.85 50.26
N CYS A 60 4.72 5.18 50.25
CA CYS A 60 4.92 5.97 49.03
C CYS A 60 6.42 6.24 48.77
N TYR A 61 6.79 6.52 47.52
CA TYR A 61 8.17 6.77 47.06
C TYR A 61 9.00 7.72 47.93
N CYS A 62 8.41 8.86 48.31
CA CYS A 62 9.06 9.90 49.11
C CYS A 62 9.08 9.61 50.61
N GLY A 63 8.30 8.62 51.08
CA GLY A 63 8.17 8.27 52.49
C GLY A 63 7.29 9.21 53.32
N LYS A 64 6.56 10.17 52.73
CA LYS A 64 5.59 11.05 53.42
C LYS A 64 4.49 10.25 54.11
N TYR A 65 3.86 9.35 53.36
CA TYR A 65 2.82 8.44 53.85
C TYR A 65 3.39 7.03 54.00
N LYS A 66 3.27 6.48 55.22
CA LYS A 66 3.70 5.14 55.59
C LYS A 66 2.65 4.48 56.48
N ARG A 67 2.55 3.15 56.39
CA ARG A 67 1.61 2.29 57.14
C ARG A 67 0.18 2.30 56.58
N ILE A 68 -0.57 1.28 56.98
CA ILE A 68 -1.91 0.96 56.47
C ILE A 68 -2.97 2.06 56.69
N ARG A 69 -2.75 2.97 57.64
CA ARG A 69 -3.67 4.07 57.96
C ARG A 69 -3.95 5.03 56.79
N TYR A 70 -3.02 5.13 55.84
CA TYR A 70 -3.13 6.00 54.67
C TYR A 70 -3.56 5.25 53.40
N LYS A 71 -4.18 4.08 53.56
CA LYS A 71 -4.65 3.24 52.45
C LYS A 71 -5.47 4.06 51.44
N GLY A 72 -5.10 3.97 50.16
CA GLY A 72 -5.81 4.61 49.05
C GLY A 72 -5.51 6.09 48.85
N ILE A 73 -4.73 6.72 49.73
CA ILE A 73 -4.32 8.12 49.56
C ILE A 73 -3.24 8.20 48.48
N ILE A 74 -3.43 9.11 47.52
CA ILE A 74 -2.42 9.46 46.52
C ILE A 74 -1.55 10.56 47.11
N CYS A 75 -0.23 10.37 47.12
CA CYS A 75 0.67 11.31 47.78
C CYS A 75 0.86 12.61 46.99
N ASP A 76 0.59 13.78 47.60
CA ASP A 76 0.74 15.10 46.95
C ASP A 76 2.16 15.40 46.46
N LYS A 77 3.20 14.83 47.11
CA LYS A 77 4.61 15.09 46.75
C LYS A 77 5.13 14.18 45.63
N CYS A 78 4.69 12.93 45.57
CA CYS A 78 5.26 11.94 44.63
C CYS A 78 4.23 11.29 43.71
N GLY A 79 2.93 11.55 43.89
CA GLY A 79 1.84 10.98 43.11
C GLY A 79 1.61 9.49 43.31
N VAL A 80 2.33 8.84 44.23
CA VAL A 80 2.23 7.39 44.46
C VAL A 80 1.05 7.10 45.37
N GLU A 81 0.21 6.16 44.95
CA GLU A 81 -0.89 5.62 45.74
C GLU A 81 -0.38 4.67 46.82
N VAL A 82 -0.84 4.86 48.05
CA VAL A 82 -0.49 4.01 49.19
C VAL A 82 -1.36 2.75 49.20
N THR A 83 -0.85 1.69 48.60
CA THR A 83 -1.51 0.38 48.49
C THR A 83 -0.52 -0.77 48.72
N ARG A 84 -0.95 -2.02 48.53
CA ARG A 84 -0.05 -3.19 48.58
C ARG A 84 0.84 -3.22 47.34
N SER A 85 2.10 -3.62 47.51
CA SER A 85 3.06 -3.81 46.42
C SER A 85 2.58 -4.79 45.35
N LYS A 86 1.67 -5.72 45.71
CA LYS A 86 1.06 -6.69 44.78
C LYS A 86 0.46 -6.05 43.52
N VAL A 87 -0.01 -4.80 43.57
CA VAL A 87 -0.55 -4.11 42.39
C VAL A 87 0.48 -3.97 41.26
N ARG A 88 1.79 -4.04 41.56
CA ARG A 88 2.89 -4.04 40.58
C ARG A 88 2.95 -5.29 39.70
N ARG A 89 2.12 -6.31 39.99
CA ARG A 89 1.89 -7.49 39.14
C ARG A 89 0.69 -7.35 38.21
N GLU A 90 -0.17 -6.36 38.45
CA GLU A 90 -1.49 -6.23 37.82
C GLU A 90 -1.61 -4.94 36.98
N ARG A 91 -1.00 -3.82 37.42
CA ARG A 91 -1.07 -2.52 36.74
C ARG A 91 -0.22 -2.49 35.47
N MET A 92 -0.85 -2.20 34.34
CA MET A 92 -0.16 -2.00 33.07
C MET A 92 0.25 -0.53 32.87
N GLY A 93 1.35 -0.32 32.16
CA GLY A 93 1.74 0.98 31.63
C GLY A 93 1.45 1.04 30.13
N HIS A 94 1.67 2.19 29.51
CA HIS A 94 1.68 2.29 28.05
C HIS A 94 2.78 3.23 27.57
N ILE A 95 3.12 3.12 26.28
CA ILE A 95 3.98 4.04 25.56
C ILE A 95 3.16 4.59 24.39
N LYS A 96 3.00 5.91 24.31
CA LYS A 96 2.42 6.56 23.13
C LYS A 96 3.47 6.59 22.02
N LEU A 97 3.18 5.95 20.90
CA LEU A 97 4.11 5.92 19.78
C LEU A 97 3.99 7.20 18.96
N ALA A 98 5.11 7.81 18.61
CA ALA A 98 5.16 9.01 17.77
C ALA A 98 4.73 8.73 16.32
N SER A 99 4.93 7.49 15.85
CA SER A 99 4.42 6.99 14.59
C SER A 99 3.72 5.64 14.82
N PRO A 100 2.58 5.36 14.15
CA PRO A 100 1.96 4.04 14.21
C PRO A 100 2.92 2.93 13.75
N VAL A 101 2.79 1.75 14.35
CA VAL A 101 3.63 0.58 14.12
C VAL A 101 2.74 -0.64 13.86
N SER A 102 3.04 -1.43 12.83
CA SER A 102 2.29 -2.65 12.54
C SER A 102 2.66 -3.75 13.53
N HIS A 103 1.68 -4.47 14.08
CA HIS A 103 1.97 -5.60 14.95
C HIS A 103 2.44 -6.83 14.14
N ILE A 104 3.62 -7.36 14.49
CA ILE A 104 4.35 -8.37 13.68
C ILE A 104 3.56 -9.66 13.38
N TRP A 105 2.71 -10.11 14.31
CA TRP A 105 1.90 -11.30 14.09
C TRP A 105 0.94 -11.20 12.90
N TYR A 106 0.44 -10.01 12.56
CA TYR A 106 -0.57 -9.86 11.52
C TYR A 106 0.03 -9.68 10.12
N PHE A 107 1.24 -9.13 9.99
CA PHE A 107 1.89 -9.02 8.68
C PHE A 107 2.84 -10.20 8.38
N LYS A 108 3.58 -10.72 9.37
CA LYS A 108 4.51 -11.87 9.20
C LYS A 108 3.89 -13.20 9.64
N GLY A 109 2.61 -13.21 9.99
CA GLY A 109 1.81 -14.44 10.09
C GLY A 109 1.79 -15.20 8.78
N THR A 110 1.82 -16.53 8.82
CA THR A 110 1.57 -17.38 7.64
C THR A 110 0.18 -18.00 7.76
N PRO A 111 -0.82 -17.57 6.97
CA PRO A 111 -0.78 -16.47 5.99
C PRO A 111 -0.88 -15.07 6.62
N SER A 112 -0.41 -14.05 5.90
CA SER A 112 -0.43 -12.65 6.35
C SER A 112 -1.86 -12.13 6.40
N ARG A 113 -2.33 -11.69 7.57
CA ARG A 113 -3.70 -11.18 7.73
C ARG A 113 -3.85 -9.82 7.06
N LEU A 114 -2.87 -8.94 7.23
CA LEU A 114 -2.81 -7.65 6.54
C LEU A 114 -2.65 -7.81 5.02
N GLY A 115 -1.79 -8.74 4.58
CA GLY A 115 -1.62 -9.02 3.14
C GLY A 115 -2.89 -9.57 2.50
N ILE A 116 -3.61 -10.47 3.18
CA ILE A 116 -4.91 -10.96 2.69
C ILE A 116 -5.95 -9.83 2.65
N LEU A 117 -6.03 -8.99 3.69
CA LEU A 117 -7.02 -7.92 3.76
C LEU A 117 -6.86 -6.92 2.60
N LEU A 118 -5.63 -6.47 2.36
CA LEU A 118 -5.29 -5.46 1.35
C LEU A 118 -5.07 -6.02 -0.06
N ASP A 119 -5.11 -7.35 -0.19
CA ASP A 119 -4.77 -8.05 -1.43
C ASP A 119 -3.30 -7.88 -1.90
N ILE A 120 -2.41 -7.45 -1.00
CA ILE A 120 -0.99 -7.19 -1.25
C ILE A 120 -0.15 -8.44 -0.94
N SER A 121 0.88 -8.70 -1.76
CA SER A 121 1.84 -9.78 -1.48
C SER A 121 2.62 -9.53 -0.18
N PRO A 122 2.92 -10.56 0.62
CA PRO A 122 3.64 -10.37 1.89
C PRO A 122 5.01 -9.69 1.74
N ARG A 123 5.70 -9.89 0.60
CA ARG A 123 6.98 -9.25 0.29
C ARG A 123 6.82 -7.75 0.05
N ASN A 124 5.79 -7.36 -0.70
CA ASN A 124 5.52 -5.95 -0.97
C ASN A 124 5.03 -5.22 0.28
N LEU A 125 4.17 -5.86 1.07
CA LEU A 125 3.73 -5.31 2.35
C LEU A 125 4.91 -5.09 3.30
N GLU A 126 5.88 -6.02 3.35
CA GLU A 126 7.12 -5.84 4.09
C GLU A 126 7.90 -4.61 3.58
N ARG A 127 8.09 -4.46 2.26
CA ARG A 127 8.79 -3.30 1.70
C ARG A 127 8.10 -1.97 2.03
N ILE A 128 6.77 -1.93 2.06
CA ILE A 128 6.02 -0.73 2.47
C ILE A 128 6.22 -0.44 3.96
N LEU A 129 6.03 -1.44 4.83
CA LEU A 129 6.12 -1.27 6.29
C LEU A 129 7.53 -0.86 6.77
N TYR A 130 8.58 -1.27 6.07
CA TYR A 130 9.97 -0.91 6.38
C TYR A 130 10.55 0.18 5.48
N PHE A 131 9.70 1.06 4.94
CA PHE A 131 10.07 2.31 4.27
C PHE A 131 10.96 2.12 3.02
N ALA A 132 10.74 1.04 2.26
CA ALA A 132 11.46 0.77 1.01
C ALA A 132 10.63 1.07 -0.26
N LEU A 133 9.30 1.08 -0.17
CA LEU A 133 8.39 1.41 -1.27
C LEU A 133 7.26 2.29 -0.75
N TYR A 134 6.71 3.14 -1.63
CA TYR A 134 5.49 3.91 -1.35
C TYR A 134 4.25 3.11 -1.73
N VAL A 135 3.13 3.44 -1.11
CA VAL A 135 1.80 2.98 -1.53
C VAL A 135 0.87 4.17 -1.69
N VAL A 136 0.10 4.19 -2.77
CA VAL A 136 -0.93 5.19 -3.02
C VAL A 136 -2.08 4.96 -2.05
N THR A 137 -2.34 5.94 -1.19
CA THR A 137 -3.36 5.89 -0.13
C THR A 137 -4.70 6.45 -0.58
N ARG A 138 -4.70 7.55 -1.34
CA ARG A 138 -5.90 8.20 -1.86
C ARG A 138 -5.60 8.77 -3.24
N VAL A 139 -6.57 8.72 -4.13
CA VAL A 139 -6.56 9.46 -5.39
C VAL A 139 -7.78 10.36 -5.42
N ASP A 140 -7.59 11.63 -5.71
CA ASP A 140 -8.67 12.61 -5.84
C ASP A 140 -9.23 12.54 -7.27
N GLU A 141 -10.43 11.98 -7.39
CA GLU A 141 -11.10 11.82 -8.68
C GLU A 141 -11.47 13.17 -9.31
N THR A 142 -11.76 14.20 -8.51
CA THR A 142 -12.12 15.53 -9.03
C THR A 142 -10.93 16.22 -9.69
N GLN A 143 -9.74 16.07 -9.12
CA GLN A 143 -8.51 16.58 -9.72
C GLN A 143 -8.09 15.75 -10.93
N ARG A 144 -8.34 14.43 -10.91
CA ARG A 144 -8.11 13.56 -12.06
C ARG A 144 -9.00 13.97 -13.24
N GLU A 145 -10.27 14.25 -13.02
CA GLU A 145 -11.19 14.71 -14.06
C GLU A 145 -10.78 16.07 -14.63
N LYS A 146 -10.42 17.04 -13.79
CA LYS A 146 -9.91 18.34 -14.24
C LYS A 146 -8.62 18.23 -15.04
N ALA A 147 -7.71 17.34 -14.64
CA ALA A 147 -6.48 17.09 -15.40
C ALA A 147 -6.78 16.41 -16.74
N ALA A 148 -7.73 15.46 -16.78
CA ALA A 148 -8.17 14.85 -18.03
C ALA A 148 -8.80 15.90 -18.97
N GLN A 149 -9.63 16.81 -18.44
CA GLN A 149 -10.20 17.92 -19.21
C GLN A 149 -9.13 18.84 -19.80
N ARG A 150 -8.11 19.22 -19.02
CA ARG A 150 -6.99 20.04 -19.53
C ARG A 150 -6.21 19.37 -20.66
N ILE A 151 -6.01 18.05 -20.57
CA ILE A 151 -5.35 17.28 -21.63
C ILE A 151 -6.22 17.26 -22.89
N ASP A 152 -7.54 17.09 -22.71
CA ASP A 152 -8.49 17.11 -23.82
C ASP A 152 -8.50 18.52 -24.47
N GLU A 153 -8.53 19.61 -23.68
CA GLU A 153 -8.43 21.01 -24.14
C GLU A 153 -7.11 21.29 -24.90
N GLU A 154 -5.96 20.88 -24.35
CA GLU A 154 -4.65 21.08 -25.01
C GLU A 154 -4.56 20.30 -26.33
N ALA A 155 -5.19 19.13 -26.40
CA ALA A 155 -5.26 18.37 -27.65
C ALA A 155 -6.17 19.05 -28.67
N GLU A 156 -7.29 19.61 -28.25
CA GLU A 156 -8.19 20.40 -29.10
C GLU A 156 -7.49 21.66 -29.64
N ASP A 157 -6.74 22.37 -28.80
CA ASP A 157 -5.97 23.56 -29.20
C ASP A 157 -4.89 23.21 -30.25
N ARG A 158 -4.18 22.08 -30.07
CA ARG A 158 -3.21 21.59 -31.06
C ARG A 158 -3.87 21.21 -32.38
N ILE A 159 -5.03 20.56 -32.32
CA ILE A 159 -5.82 20.20 -33.51
C ILE A 159 -6.29 21.45 -34.24
N ALA A 160 -6.81 22.44 -33.51
CA ALA A 160 -7.27 23.71 -34.07
C ALA A 160 -6.13 24.49 -34.72
N SER A 161 -4.96 24.54 -34.07
CA SER A 161 -3.77 25.21 -34.62
C SER A 161 -3.29 24.53 -35.91
N ALA A 162 -3.26 23.20 -35.96
CA ALA A 162 -2.88 22.45 -37.16
C ALA A 162 -3.91 22.65 -38.29
N GLN A 163 -5.21 22.67 -37.98
CA GLN A 163 -6.26 22.94 -38.96
C GLN A 163 -6.19 24.37 -39.52
N ALA A 164 -5.89 25.36 -38.67
CA ALA A 164 -5.73 26.75 -39.09
C ALA A 164 -4.61 26.93 -40.12
N ILE A 165 -3.50 26.19 -40.02
CA ILE A 165 -2.40 26.23 -41.00
C ILE A 165 -2.87 25.78 -42.39
N VAL A 166 -3.71 24.73 -42.45
CA VAL A 166 -4.29 24.28 -43.72
C VAL A 166 -5.28 25.29 -44.27
N ASP A 167 -6.11 25.89 -43.41
CA ASP A 167 -7.06 26.91 -43.84
C ASP A 167 -6.36 28.18 -44.35
N GLU A 168 -5.26 28.61 -43.72
CA GLU A 168 -4.43 29.73 -44.15
C GLU A 168 -3.72 29.45 -45.49
N LYS A 169 -3.00 28.32 -45.61
CA LYS A 169 -2.34 27.93 -46.87
C LYS A 169 -3.33 27.71 -48.01
N LYS A 170 -4.52 27.18 -47.69
CA LYS A 170 -5.59 27.02 -48.68
C LYS A 170 -6.07 28.38 -49.17
N ALA A 171 -6.24 29.36 -48.30
CA ALA A 171 -6.60 30.72 -48.68
C ALA A 171 -5.51 31.38 -49.54
N GLU A 172 -4.23 31.25 -49.17
CA GLU A 172 -3.09 31.76 -49.96
C GLU A 172 -3.03 31.14 -51.37
N LEU A 173 -3.25 29.82 -51.48
CA LEU A 173 -3.26 29.13 -52.77
C LEU A 173 -4.49 29.50 -53.62
N GLU A 174 -5.66 29.68 -52.99
CA GLU A 174 -6.86 30.15 -53.68
C GLU A 174 -6.69 31.58 -54.20
N GLU A 175 -6.02 32.46 -53.44
CA GLU A 175 -5.69 33.83 -53.86
C GLU A 175 -4.65 33.83 -55.01
N ALA A 176 -3.55 33.10 -54.87
CA ALA A 176 -2.52 33.01 -55.90
C ALA A 176 -3.04 32.41 -57.23
N VAL A 177 -4.02 31.50 -57.16
CA VAL A 177 -4.69 30.98 -58.36
C VAL A 177 -5.74 31.94 -58.89
N ALA A 178 -6.44 32.69 -58.05
CA ALA A 178 -7.30 33.77 -58.52
C ALA A 178 -6.49 34.79 -59.35
N ASP A 179 -5.32 35.20 -58.86
CA ASP A 179 -4.41 36.10 -59.58
C ASP A 179 -3.95 35.50 -60.92
N LYS A 180 -3.41 34.28 -60.92
CA LYS A 180 -2.98 33.60 -62.16
C LYS A 180 -4.13 33.35 -63.13
N ARG A 181 -5.33 33.11 -62.62
CA ARG A 181 -6.53 32.96 -63.45
C ARG A 181 -6.88 34.27 -64.13
N THR A 182 -6.79 35.41 -63.43
CA THR A 182 -6.99 36.72 -64.07
C THR A 182 -5.92 37.03 -65.11
N GLU A 183 -4.66 36.63 -64.89
CA GLU A 183 -3.59 36.75 -65.90
C GLU A 183 -3.91 35.93 -67.15
N VAL A 184 -4.30 34.65 -66.98
CA VAL A 184 -4.67 33.74 -68.08
C VAL A 184 -5.92 34.22 -68.81
N GLU A 185 -6.93 34.74 -68.10
CA GLU A 185 -8.13 35.36 -68.68
C GLU A 185 -7.76 36.60 -69.51
N SER A 186 -6.87 37.47 -69.01
CA SER A 186 -6.42 38.66 -69.74
C SER A 186 -5.62 38.29 -71.01
N ALA A 187 -4.76 37.27 -70.94
CA ALA A 187 -4.02 36.76 -72.08
C ALA A 187 -4.94 36.14 -73.15
N HIS A 188 -5.98 35.42 -72.72
CA HIS A 188 -7.00 34.88 -73.61
C HIS A 188 -7.82 36.00 -74.29
N GLU A 189 -8.19 37.06 -73.56
CA GLU A 189 -8.87 38.22 -74.16
C GLU A 189 -7.99 38.95 -75.19
N VAL A 190 -6.70 39.12 -74.93
CA VAL A 190 -5.75 39.74 -75.87
C VAL A 190 -5.62 38.89 -77.14
N GLU A 191 -5.51 37.58 -77.00
CA GLU A 191 -5.43 36.66 -78.14
C GLU A 191 -6.73 36.64 -78.96
N LYS A 192 -7.89 36.69 -78.28
CA LYS A 192 -9.20 36.79 -78.93
C LYS A 192 -9.35 38.09 -79.72
N LYS A 193 -8.87 39.21 -79.17
CA LYS A 193 -8.83 40.51 -79.88
C LYS A 193 -7.88 40.46 -81.07
N ARG A 194 -6.69 39.88 -80.92
CA ARG A 194 -5.70 39.71 -82.00
C ARG A 194 -6.26 38.91 -83.18
N VAL A 195 -6.92 37.78 -82.90
CA VAL A 195 -7.56 36.94 -83.94
C VAL A 195 -8.71 37.69 -84.61
N GLY A 196 -9.51 38.44 -83.84
CA GLY A 196 -10.57 39.30 -84.36
C GLY A 196 -10.05 40.42 -85.27
N GLU A 197 -8.99 41.11 -84.87
CA GLU A 197 -8.33 42.18 -85.65
C GLU A 197 -7.70 41.64 -86.93
N GLN A 198 -7.06 40.47 -86.87
CA GLN A 198 -6.53 39.77 -88.06
C GLN A 198 -7.64 39.36 -89.02
N GLN A 199 -8.77 38.88 -88.51
CA GLN A 199 -9.93 38.56 -89.32
C GLN A 199 -10.47 39.80 -90.04
N THR A 200 -10.63 40.94 -89.32
CA THR A 200 -11.12 42.19 -89.92
C THR A 200 -10.14 42.78 -90.93
N ALA A 201 -8.84 42.80 -90.63
CA ALA A 201 -7.83 43.32 -91.55
C ALA A 201 -7.75 42.51 -92.85
N ARG A 202 -7.78 41.17 -92.75
CA ARG A 202 -7.67 40.27 -93.91
C ARG A 202 -8.94 40.26 -94.75
N THR A 203 -10.12 40.43 -94.14
CA THR A 203 -11.39 40.63 -94.88
C THR A 203 -11.46 42.00 -95.52
N GLU A 204 -10.97 43.07 -94.88
CA GLU A 204 -10.86 44.40 -95.49
C GLU A 204 -9.91 44.37 -96.70
N GLU A 205 -8.71 43.80 -96.58
CA GLU A 205 -7.77 43.63 -97.70
C GLU A 205 -8.41 42.93 -98.89
N LEU A 206 -9.09 41.78 -98.65
CA LEU A 206 -9.82 41.03 -99.67
C LEU A 206 -10.96 41.84 -100.31
N MET A 207 -11.66 42.67 -99.52
CA MET A 207 -12.75 43.53 -100.00
C MET A 207 -12.24 44.72 -100.82
N THR A 208 -11.12 45.37 -100.43
CA THR A 208 -10.46 46.40 -101.26
C THR A 208 -9.91 45.82 -102.56
N ALA A 209 -9.29 44.64 -102.52
CA ALA A 209 -8.82 43.95 -103.72
C ALA A 209 -10.00 43.57 -104.64
N ALA A 210 -11.11 43.11 -104.09
CA ALA A 210 -12.33 42.82 -104.84
C ALA A 210 -12.94 44.07 -105.48
N GLN A 211 -12.99 45.20 -104.76
CA GLN A 211 -13.48 46.48 -105.29
C GLN A 211 -12.59 47.04 -106.41
N ALA A 212 -11.27 46.92 -106.27
CA ALA A 212 -10.32 47.33 -107.32
C ALA A 212 -10.52 46.53 -108.62
N VAL A 213 -10.74 45.21 -108.50
CA VAL A 213 -11.02 44.36 -109.66
C VAL A 213 -12.43 44.59 -110.20
N GLU A 214 -13.44 44.83 -109.35
CA GLU A 214 -14.79 45.22 -109.81
C GLU A 214 -14.77 46.56 -110.59
N ALA A 215 -13.92 47.52 -110.19
CA ALA A 215 -13.76 48.80 -110.89
C ALA A 215 -13.15 48.62 -112.28
N SER A 216 -12.06 47.83 -112.38
CA SER A 216 -11.42 47.50 -113.66
C SER A 216 -12.35 46.75 -114.63
N VAL A 217 -13.22 45.88 -114.12
CA VAL A 217 -14.20 45.14 -114.94
C VAL A 217 -15.39 46.03 -115.36
N LYS A 218 -15.71 47.10 -114.62
CA LYS A 218 -16.76 48.08 -114.97
C LYS A 218 -16.29 49.15 -115.96
N GLU A 219 -15.03 49.56 -115.92
CA GLU A 219 -14.45 50.46 -116.92
C GLU A 219 -14.33 49.79 -118.31
N GLY A 220 -14.15 48.46 -118.34
CA GLY A 220 -14.03 47.64 -119.54
C GLY A 220 -15.35 47.21 -120.20
N GLY A 221 -16.38 48.06 -120.30
CA GLY A 221 -17.55 47.82 -121.18
C GLY A 221 -18.18 46.41 -121.15
N LYS A 222 -18.76 45.95 -122.27
CA LYS A 222 -19.49 44.66 -122.37
C LYS A 222 -18.60 43.41 -122.51
N THR A 223 -17.31 43.57 -122.80
CA THR A 223 -16.35 42.48 -123.10
C THR A 223 -14.94 42.84 -122.61
N LEU A 224 -14.27 41.90 -121.94
CA LEU A 224 -12.93 42.08 -121.35
C LEU A 224 -11.83 42.10 -122.41
N ALA A 225 -10.94 43.10 -122.34
CA ALA A 225 -9.82 43.30 -123.28
C ALA A 225 -8.58 42.44 -122.95
N ASP A 226 -8.30 42.21 -121.66
CA ASP A 226 -7.15 41.45 -121.15
C ASP A 226 -7.59 40.47 -120.05
N ASP A 227 -6.73 39.49 -119.75
CA ASP A 227 -6.95 38.54 -118.67
C ASP A 227 -6.95 39.26 -117.32
N VAL A 228 -8.09 39.23 -116.61
CA VAL A 228 -8.22 39.84 -115.29
C VAL A 228 -7.90 38.81 -114.22
N VAL A 229 -6.80 39.03 -113.51
CA VAL A 229 -6.33 38.16 -112.42
C VAL A 229 -6.68 38.79 -111.07
N PHE A 230 -7.23 37.99 -110.16
CA PHE A 230 -7.39 38.42 -108.77
C PHE A 230 -6.02 38.39 -108.08
N ALA A 231 -5.44 39.55 -107.78
CA ALA A 231 -4.10 39.62 -107.21
C ALA A 231 -3.97 38.91 -105.85
N ALA A 232 -5.07 38.77 -105.09
CA ALA A 232 -5.03 38.16 -103.77
C ALA A 232 -5.01 36.62 -103.79
N THR A 233 -5.51 35.96 -104.84
CA THR A 233 -5.50 34.48 -104.97
C THR A 233 -4.70 33.97 -106.18
N GLY A 234 -4.34 34.84 -107.12
CA GLY A 234 -3.69 34.48 -108.38
C GLY A 234 -4.63 33.81 -109.39
N GLU A 235 -5.92 33.71 -109.10
CA GLU A 235 -6.89 33.10 -110.00
C GLU A 235 -7.31 34.04 -111.14
N VAL A 236 -7.43 33.48 -112.34
CA VAL A 236 -7.88 34.21 -113.54
C VAL A 236 -9.41 34.28 -113.53
N ILE A 237 -9.95 35.46 -113.26
CA ILE A 237 -11.40 35.71 -113.11
C ILE A 237 -12.10 35.73 -114.48
N GLY A 238 -11.38 36.13 -115.53
CA GLY A 238 -11.88 36.11 -116.91
C GLY A 238 -10.74 36.18 -117.92
N ARG A 239 -10.85 35.40 -119.00
CA ARG A 239 -9.93 35.46 -120.14
C ARG A 239 -10.49 36.37 -121.23
N GLY A 240 -9.61 37.03 -121.99
CA GLY A 240 -10.01 37.96 -123.06
C GLY A 240 -11.13 37.41 -123.95
N GLY A 241 -12.27 38.11 -123.99
CA GLY A 241 -13.48 37.72 -124.74
C GLY A 241 -14.68 37.21 -123.92
N GLU A 242 -14.56 36.96 -122.61
CA GLU A 242 -15.72 36.63 -121.74
C GLU A 242 -16.57 37.87 -121.39
N THR A 243 -17.86 37.67 -121.08
CA THR A 243 -18.77 38.78 -120.71
C THR A 243 -18.51 39.27 -119.29
N SER A 244 -18.55 40.60 -119.09
CA SER A 244 -18.28 41.23 -117.78
C SER A 244 -19.24 40.75 -116.66
N LYS A 245 -20.41 40.19 -116.99
CA LYS A 245 -21.33 39.60 -115.99
C LYS A 245 -20.82 38.28 -115.42
N ASP A 246 -20.24 37.41 -116.25
CA ASP A 246 -19.73 36.11 -115.81
C ASP A 246 -18.43 36.25 -115.03
N ALA A 247 -17.57 37.19 -115.43
CA ALA A 247 -16.36 37.54 -114.67
C ALA A 247 -16.70 38.12 -113.28
N LEU A 248 -17.72 38.99 -113.17
CA LEU A 248 -18.19 39.50 -111.87
C LEU A 248 -18.83 38.40 -111.00
N ALA A 249 -19.50 37.41 -111.58
CA ALA A 249 -20.06 36.28 -110.85
C ALA A 249 -18.97 35.33 -110.33
N LYS A 250 -17.94 35.03 -111.15
CA LYS A 250 -16.75 34.26 -110.74
C LYS A 250 -15.99 34.99 -109.63
N LEU A 251 -15.74 36.30 -109.77
CA LEU A 251 -15.09 37.12 -108.73
C LEU A 251 -15.85 37.04 -107.40
N ARG A 252 -17.18 37.19 -107.42
CA ARG A 252 -18.00 37.11 -106.19
C ARG A 252 -18.00 35.72 -105.57
N ALA A 253 -17.94 34.67 -106.37
CA ALA A 253 -17.85 33.29 -105.87
C ALA A 253 -16.49 33.02 -105.21
N VAL A 254 -15.39 33.47 -105.83
CA VAL A 254 -14.02 33.34 -105.30
C VAL A 254 -13.86 34.16 -104.02
N VAL A 255 -14.28 35.44 -104.01
CA VAL A 255 -14.23 36.29 -102.81
C VAL A 255 -15.08 35.70 -101.68
N LYS A 256 -16.26 35.15 -101.97
CA LYS A 256 -17.09 34.48 -100.94
C LYS A 256 -16.44 33.21 -100.40
N GLY A 257 -15.72 32.46 -101.24
CA GLY A 257 -14.96 31.28 -100.83
C GLY A 257 -13.79 31.63 -99.91
N GLU A 258 -13.01 32.65 -100.27
CA GLU A 258 -11.88 33.13 -99.48
C GLU A 258 -12.32 33.79 -98.16
N VAL A 259 -13.40 34.59 -98.17
CA VAL A 259 -13.97 35.13 -96.93
C VAL A 259 -14.45 34.00 -96.01
N ALA A 260 -15.07 32.95 -96.58
CA ALA A 260 -15.46 31.77 -95.79
C ALA A 260 -14.27 30.95 -95.27
N ALA A 261 -13.15 30.90 -96.01
CA ALA A 261 -11.91 30.27 -95.56
C ALA A 261 -11.28 31.06 -94.39
N VAL A 262 -11.22 32.40 -94.49
CA VAL A 262 -10.73 33.28 -93.42
C VAL A 262 -11.62 33.19 -92.17
N GLU A 263 -12.96 33.11 -92.33
CA GLU A 263 -13.88 32.87 -91.21
C GLU A 263 -13.68 31.48 -90.57
N LYS A 264 -13.37 30.46 -91.35
CA LYS A 264 -13.10 29.10 -90.87
C LYS A 264 -11.78 29.05 -90.09
N ASP A 265 -10.71 29.62 -90.64
CA ASP A 265 -9.40 29.71 -89.98
C ASP A 265 -9.50 30.50 -88.67
N ALA A 266 -10.26 31.60 -88.65
CA ALA A 266 -10.50 32.39 -87.44
C ALA A 266 -11.28 31.59 -86.38
N LYS A 267 -12.30 30.81 -86.77
CA LYS A 267 -13.04 29.93 -85.85
C LYS A 267 -12.18 28.79 -85.29
N GLU A 268 -11.33 28.17 -86.12
CA GLU A 268 -10.39 27.13 -85.68
C GLU A 268 -9.34 27.71 -84.72
N ALA A 269 -8.83 28.91 -84.99
CA ALA A 269 -7.92 29.63 -84.11
C ALA A 269 -8.58 30.01 -82.77
N LEU A 270 -9.83 30.48 -82.80
CA LEU A 270 -10.59 30.82 -81.58
C LEU A 270 -10.85 29.57 -80.73
N ALA A 271 -11.24 28.46 -81.35
CA ALA A 271 -11.47 27.19 -80.68
C ALA A 271 -10.17 26.64 -80.05
N SER A 272 -9.04 26.74 -80.75
CA SER A 272 -7.74 26.37 -80.20
C SER A 272 -7.33 27.25 -79.01
N ALA A 273 -7.68 28.55 -79.04
CA ALA A 273 -7.42 29.46 -77.92
C ALA A 273 -8.33 29.18 -76.71
N GLU A 274 -9.60 28.81 -76.93
CA GLU A 274 -10.55 28.39 -75.88
C GLU A 274 -10.14 27.05 -75.25
N GLU A 275 -9.69 26.08 -76.05
CA GLU A 275 -9.19 24.80 -75.53
C GLU A 275 -7.94 25.00 -74.67
N LYS A 276 -6.97 25.80 -75.14
CA LYS A 276 -5.78 26.16 -74.34
C LYS A 276 -6.13 26.86 -73.03
N TYR A 277 -7.14 27.73 -73.04
CA TYR A 277 -7.64 28.39 -71.84
C TYR A 277 -8.24 27.39 -70.84
N HIS A 278 -9.10 26.48 -71.31
CA HIS A 278 -9.71 25.47 -70.46
C HIS A 278 -8.68 24.47 -69.89
N THR A 279 -7.69 24.06 -70.68
CA THR A 279 -6.58 23.21 -70.19
C THR A 279 -5.75 23.95 -69.13
N ALA A 280 -5.38 25.21 -69.37
CA ALA A 280 -4.61 26.00 -68.41
C ALA A 280 -5.35 26.22 -67.09
N VAL A 281 -6.67 26.48 -67.13
CA VAL A 281 -7.49 26.60 -65.91
C VAL A 281 -7.63 25.26 -65.20
N ALA A 282 -7.78 24.14 -65.93
CA ALA A 282 -7.85 22.81 -65.34
C ALA A 282 -6.54 22.43 -64.63
N ASP A 283 -5.39 22.69 -65.26
CA ASP A 283 -4.05 22.41 -64.70
C ASP A 283 -3.78 23.25 -63.43
N LEU A 284 -4.21 24.52 -63.42
CA LEU A 284 -4.15 25.37 -62.22
C LEU A 284 -5.02 24.82 -61.08
N THR A 285 -6.19 24.28 -61.40
CA THR A 285 -7.15 23.76 -60.42
C THR A 285 -6.69 22.39 -59.86
N SER A 286 -6.12 21.51 -60.70
CA SER A 286 -5.55 20.24 -60.23
C SER A 286 -4.30 20.46 -59.39
N GLY A 287 -3.46 21.45 -59.74
CA GLY A 287 -2.30 21.85 -58.94
C GLY A 287 -2.66 22.26 -57.51
N ILE A 288 -3.80 22.93 -57.31
CA ILE A 288 -4.33 23.22 -55.96
C ILE A 288 -4.75 21.94 -55.26
N GLN A 289 -5.47 21.05 -55.94
CA GLN A 289 -5.94 19.81 -55.33
C GLN A 289 -4.76 18.94 -54.88
N ASP A 290 -3.71 18.83 -55.69
CA ASP A 290 -2.52 18.04 -55.36
C ASP A 290 -1.70 18.69 -54.22
N ALA A 291 -1.52 20.02 -54.25
CA ALA A 291 -0.83 20.75 -53.18
C ALA A 291 -1.59 20.70 -51.85
N THR A 292 -2.92 20.85 -51.88
CA THR A 292 -3.77 20.79 -50.68
C THR A 292 -3.91 19.37 -50.14
N VAL A 293 -3.84 18.32 -50.97
CA VAL A 293 -3.84 16.93 -50.51
C VAL A 293 -2.62 16.64 -49.65
N THR A 294 -1.43 17.10 -50.07
CA THR A 294 -0.18 16.86 -49.34
C THR A 294 -0.19 17.54 -47.96
N GLU A 295 -0.65 18.78 -47.88
CA GLU A 295 -0.77 19.54 -46.63
C GLU A 295 -1.88 18.99 -45.73
N ARG A 296 -3.01 18.55 -46.30
CA ARG A 296 -4.08 17.88 -45.56
C ARG A 296 -3.62 16.55 -44.97
N GLU A 297 -2.78 15.80 -45.67
CA GLU A 297 -2.20 14.55 -45.17
C GLU A 297 -1.27 14.81 -43.98
N GLN A 298 -0.44 15.87 -44.04
CA GLN A 298 0.42 16.29 -42.93
C GLN A 298 -0.38 16.71 -41.70
N VAL A 299 -1.39 17.59 -41.86
CA VAL A 299 -2.26 17.99 -40.75
C VAL A 299 -3.09 16.83 -40.22
N ARG A 300 -3.50 15.90 -41.07
CA ARG A 300 -4.15 14.66 -40.62
C ARG A 300 -3.22 13.84 -39.73
N GLN A 301 -1.95 13.70 -40.09
CA GLN A 301 -0.96 13.03 -39.23
C GLN A 301 -0.77 13.77 -37.90
N GLU A 302 -0.60 15.09 -37.92
CA GLU A 302 -0.44 15.88 -36.70
C GLU A 302 -1.67 15.84 -35.78
N THR A 303 -2.88 15.85 -36.35
CA THR A 303 -4.13 15.73 -35.59
C THR A 303 -4.32 14.32 -35.02
N ASP A 304 -3.97 13.28 -35.76
CA ASP A 304 -3.99 11.90 -35.26
C ASP A 304 -2.93 11.69 -34.15
N ASP A 305 -1.76 12.30 -34.28
CA ASP A 305 -0.71 12.30 -33.26
C ASP A 305 -1.14 13.06 -31.99
N ALA A 306 -1.78 14.22 -32.13
CA ALA A 306 -2.34 14.96 -30.99
C ALA A 306 -3.42 14.14 -30.25
N ARG A 307 -4.29 13.44 -30.99
CA ARG A 307 -5.30 12.53 -30.41
C ARG A 307 -4.69 11.30 -29.75
N LEU A 308 -3.62 10.76 -30.31
CA LEU A 308 -2.89 9.63 -29.74
C LEU A 308 -2.18 10.06 -28.45
N TRP A 309 -1.58 11.25 -28.44
CA TRP A 309 -0.97 11.85 -27.26
C TRP A 309 -1.99 12.01 -26.13
N ALA A 310 -3.15 12.61 -26.40
CA ALA A 310 -4.22 12.79 -25.41
C ALA A 310 -4.72 11.46 -24.84
N ARG A 311 -4.97 10.47 -25.70
CA ARG A 311 -5.35 9.12 -25.28
C ARG A 311 -4.28 8.46 -24.41
N THR A 312 -3.00 8.61 -24.76
CA THR A 312 -1.88 8.01 -24.01
C THR A 312 -1.76 8.65 -22.63
N GLU A 313 -1.85 9.97 -22.54
CA GLU A 313 -1.71 10.69 -21.28
C GLU A 313 -2.92 10.45 -20.37
N ARG A 314 -4.13 10.37 -20.93
CA ARG A 314 -5.34 9.95 -20.21
C ARG A 314 -5.24 8.52 -19.68
N ALA A 315 -4.66 7.60 -20.45
CA ALA A 315 -4.43 6.24 -19.99
C ALA A 315 -3.44 6.19 -18.82
N ARG A 316 -2.39 7.04 -18.81
CA ARG A 316 -1.47 7.18 -17.68
C ARG A 316 -2.17 7.69 -16.42
N LEU A 317 -3.05 8.68 -16.56
CA LEU A 317 -3.88 9.17 -15.45
C LEU A 317 -4.82 8.10 -14.88
N ALA A 318 -5.37 7.26 -15.75
CA ALA A 318 -6.26 6.17 -15.37
C ALA A 318 -5.53 4.97 -14.74
N ASP A 319 -4.24 4.79 -15.01
CA ASP A 319 -3.45 3.71 -14.41
C ASP A 319 -3.19 3.93 -12.92
N LEU A 320 -3.18 5.19 -12.48
CA LEU A 320 -2.97 5.55 -11.08
C LEU A 320 -4.11 5.04 -10.19
N LYS A 321 -3.84 4.01 -9.38
CA LYS A 321 -4.85 3.34 -8.53
C LYS A 321 -4.47 3.36 -7.05
N VAL A 322 -5.49 3.40 -6.19
CA VAL A 322 -5.30 3.16 -4.75
C VAL A 322 -4.71 1.76 -4.55
N LEU A 323 -3.80 1.60 -3.57
CA LEU A 323 -2.98 0.40 -3.33
C LEU A 323 -1.86 0.14 -4.36
N GLN A 324 -1.69 0.99 -5.38
CA GLN A 324 -0.55 0.89 -6.28
C GLN A 324 0.75 1.16 -5.51
N ILE A 325 1.76 0.36 -5.81
CA ILE A 325 3.05 0.40 -5.13
C ILE A 325 4.03 1.13 -6.04
N LEU A 326 4.70 2.14 -5.51
CA LEU A 326 5.60 3.01 -6.27
C LEU A 326 7.03 2.89 -5.74
N THR A 327 8.00 2.90 -6.65
CA THR A 327 9.40 3.08 -6.30
C THR A 327 9.68 4.55 -5.99
N GLU A 328 10.88 4.86 -5.48
CA GLU A 328 11.22 6.25 -5.16
C GLU A 328 11.33 7.13 -6.42
N THR A 329 11.84 6.59 -7.52
CA THR A 329 11.90 7.29 -8.81
C THR A 329 10.50 7.54 -9.36
N ASP A 330 9.64 6.52 -9.35
CA ASP A 330 8.27 6.64 -9.87
C ASP A 330 7.45 7.61 -9.03
N TYR A 331 7.61 7.59 -7.70
CA TYR A 331 6.94 8.51 -6.80
C TYR A 331 7.33 9.96 -7.08
N ARG A 332 8.63 10.26 -7.26
CA ARG A 332 9.09 11.62 -7.58
C ARG A 332 8.57 12.09 -8.93
N HIS A 333 8.66 11.24 -9.96
CA HIS A 333 8.15 11.54 -11.29
C HIS A 333 6.64 11.82 -11.26
N LEU A 334 5.84 10.97 -10.61
CA LEU A 334 4.40 11.18 -10.49
C LEU A 334 4.05 12.41 -9.65
N LEU A 335 4.87 12.76 -8.64
CA LEU A 335 4.69 13.97 -7.85
C LEU A 335 4.99 15.24 -8.67
N GLU A 336 5.95 15.19 -9.58
CA GLU A 336 6.26 16.28 -10.51
C GLU A 336 5.14 16.49 -11.53
N VAL A 337 4.62 15.40 -12.12
CA VAL A 337 3.61 15.48 -13.18
C VAL A 337 2.19 15.69 -12.63
N HIS A 338 1.85 15.07 -11.49
CA HIS A 338 0.46 15.01 -11.00
C HIS A 338 0.31 15.46 -9.53
N GLY A 339 1.21 16.29 -9.02
CA GLY A 339 1.52 16.47 -7.59
C GLY A 339 0.37 16.61 -6.56
N ARG A 340 -0.81 17.12 -6.93
CA ARG A 340 -1.96 17.22 -6.01
C ARG A 340 -3.07 16.20 -6.25
N MET A 341 -2.90 15.31 -7.21
CA MET A 341 -3.93 14.33 -7.61
C MET A 341 -3.98 13.10 -6.70
N PHE A 342 -2.86 12.75 -6.06
CA PHE A 342 -2.80 11.55 -5.21
C PHE A 342 -1.95 11.78 -3.96
N ASP A 343 -2.31 11.04 -2.91
CA ASP A 343 -1.56 10.97 -1.67
C ASP A 343 -0.88 9.59 -1.61
N ALA A 344 0.45 9.56 -1.55
CA ALA A 344 1.21 8.33 -1.31
C ALA A 344 2.01 8.42 -0.02
N GLY A 345 2.17 7.28 0.65
CA GLY A 345 2.89 7.21 1.91
C GLY A 345 3.68 5.92 2.07
N MET A 346 4.48 5.87 3.13
CA MET A 346 5.25 4.70 3.53
C MET A 346 4.89 4.24 4.94
N GLY A 347 5.34 3.05 5.30
CA GLY A 347 5.28 2.54 6.67
C GLY A 347 3.88 2.13 7.10
N ALA A 348 3.76 1.83 8.39
CA ALA A 348 2.48 1.43 8.99
C ALA A 348 1.46 2.58 9.01
N GLU A 349 1.88 3.84 8.91
CA GLU A 349 0.99 5.00 8.83
C GLU A 349 0.16 5.00 7.54
N ALA A 350 0.80 4.77 6.39
CA ALA A 350 0.10 4.66 5.10
C ALA A 350 -0.86 3.46 5.08
N VAL A 351 -0.41 2.31 5.61
CA VAL A 351 -1.23 1.11 5.73
C VAL A 351 -2.45 1.35 6.64
N LYS A 352 -2.29 2.13 7.72
CA LYS A 352 -3.38 2.51 8.61
C LYS A 352 -4.43 3.35 7.90
N LYS A 353 -4.00 4.42 7.19
CA LYS A 353 -4.91 5.29 6.42
C LYS A 353 -5.73 4.50 5.41
N ILE A 354 -5.10 3.56 4.71
CA ILE A 354 -5.78 2.68 3.75
C ILE A 354 -6.83 1.82 4.46
N ILE A 355 -6.48 1.19 5.58
CA ILE A 355 -7.38 0.29 6.31
C ILE A 355 -8.58 1.04 6.90
N GLU A 356 -8.38 2.27 7.36
CA GLU A 356 -9.45 3.13 7.90
C GLU A 356 -10.51 3.49 6.86
N GLN A 357 -10.15 3.50 5.57
CA GLN A 357 -11.06 3.78 4.46
C GLN A 357 -11.81 2.55 3.94
N ILE A 358 -11.47 1.34 4.39
CA ILE A 358 -12.11 0.11 3.91
C ILE A 358 -13.45 -0.09 4.63
N ASP A 359 -14.54 -0.08 3.86
CA ASP A 359 -15.83 -0.61 4.32
C ASP A 359 -15.83 -2.14 4.23
N LEU A 360 -16.00 -2.79 5.38
CA LEU A 360 -16.02 -4.24 5.48
C LEU A 360 -17.32 -4.86 4.93
N ASP A 361 -18.43 -4.14 4.98
CA ASP A 361 -19.72 -4.62 4.49
C ASP A 361 -19.74 -4.62 2.96
N GLU A 362 -19.30 -3.53 2.33
CA GLU A 362 -19.16 -3.41 0.88
C GLU A 362 -18.16 -4.44 0.35
N LEU A 363 -16.97 -4.53 0.95
CA LEU A 363 -15.95 -5.48 0.53
C LEU A 363 -16.41 -6.94 0.66
N SER A 364 -17.24 -7.25 1.67
CA SER A 364 -17.85 -8.58 1.83
C SER A 364 -18.78 -8.90 0.65
N GLN A 365 -19.60 -7.94 0.19
CA GLN A 365 -20.51 -8.14 -0.94
C GLN A 365 -19.74 -8.36 -2.25
N ILE A 366 -18.72 -7.52 -2.50
CA ILE A 366 -17.85 -7.64 -3.68
C ILE A 366 -17.20 -9.03 -3.74
N LEU A 367 -16.67 -9.52 -2.63
CA LEU A 367 -16.01 -10.83 -2.58
C LEU A 367 -16.99 -12.00 -2.71
N HIS A 368 -18.24 -11.87 -2.26
CA HIS A 368 -19.27 -12.88 -2.51
C HIS A 368 -19.57 -13.01 -4.01
N VAL A 369 -19.65 -11.89 -4.73
CA VAL A 369 -19.84 -11.88 -6.19
C VAL A 369 -18.62 -12.47 -6.90
N GLU A 370 -17.42 -12.02 -6.55
CA GLU A 370 -16.17 -12.50 -7.15
C GLU A 370 -15.98 -14.01 -6.96
N MET A 371 -16.34 -14.53 -5.78
CA MET A 371 -16.29 -15.96 -5.47
C MET A 371 -17.23 -16.80 -6.36
N ARG A 372 -18.40 -16.26 -6.73
CA ARG A 372 -19.38 -16.95 -7.59
C ARG A 372 -18.97 -16.91 -9.07
N GLN A 373 -18.45 -15.78 -9.54
CA GLN A 373 -18.10 -15.57 -10.94
C GLN A 373 -16.78 -16.25 -11.33
N THR A 374 -15.85 -16.37 -10.39
CA THR A 374 -14.49 -16.83 -10.71
C THR A 374 -14.25 -18.28 -10.31
N SER A 375 -13.42 -19.00 -11.06
CA SER A 375 -12.97 -20.37 -10.76
C SER A 375 -11.47 -20.44 -10.42
N GLY A 376 -10.99 -21.61 -9.97
CA GLY A 376 -9.56 -21.86 -9.76
C GLY A 376 -8.90 -21.10 -8.60
N GLN A 377 -7.72 -20.53 -8.84
CA GLN A 377 -6.89 -19.88 -7.80
C GLN A 377 -7.50 -18.57 -7.28
N ARG A 378 -8.12 -17.78 -8.15
CA ARG A 378 -8.73 -16.49 -7.79
C ARG A 378 -9.93 -16.70 -6.85
N ARG A 379 -10.74 -17.75 -7.09
CA ARG A 379 -11.77 -18.20 -6.13
C ARG A 379 -11.20 -18.56 -4.76
N LYS A 380 -10.09 -19.31 -4.71
CA LYS A 380 -9.43 -19.68 -3.43
C LYS A 380 -8.92 -18.45 -2.67
N LYS A 381 -8.43 -17.42 -3.38
CA LYS A 381 -7.99 -16.14 -2.79
C LYS A 381 -9.18 -15.38 -2.21
N ALA A 382 -10.26 -15.23 -2.98
CA ALA A 382 -11.50 -14.60 -2.53
C ALA A 382 -12.09 -15.28 -1.28
N ILE A 383 -12.14 -16.62 -1.24
CA ILE A 383 -12.62 -17.38 -0.06
C ILE A 383 -11.77 -17.07 1.20
N LYS A 384 -10.45 -17.05 1.07
CA LYS A 384 -9.55 -16.76 2.21
C LYS A 384 -9.72 -15.33 2.71
N ARG A 385 -9.95 -14.37 1.80
CA ARG A 385 -10.16 -12.96 2.11
C ARG A 385 -11.53 -12.73 2.75
N LEU A 386 -12.58 -13.31 2.17
CA LEU A 386 -13.94 -13.27 2.71
C LEU A 386 -14.00 -13.85 4.13
N ARG A 387 -13.35 -15.00 4.38
CA ARG A 387 -13.27 -15.59 5.72
C ARG A 387 -12.66 -14.64 6.76
N LEU A 388 -11.67 -13.84 6.37
CA LEU A 388 -11.07 -12.86 7.27
C LEU A 388 -12.04 -11.68 7.55
N ILE A 389 -12.70 -11.18 6.51
CA ILE A 389 -13.65 -10.06 6.63
C ILE A 389 -14.86 -10.46 7.47
N GLU A 390 -15.45 -11.63 7.22
CA GLU A 390 -16.53 -12.16 8.05
C GLU A 390 -16.11 -12.33 9.52
N ALA A 391 -14.85 -12.71 9.78
CA ALA A 391 -14.34 -12.81 11.14
C ALA A 391 -14.26 -11.44 11.84
N PHE A 392 -13.86 -10.38 11.12
CA PHE A 392 -13.90 -9.01 11.65
C PHE A 392 -15.34 -8.54 11.90
N ARG A 393 -16.24 -8.76 10.93
CA ARG A 393 -17.67 -8.41 11.07
C ARG A 393 -18.33 -9.11 12.27
N LYS A 394 -18.14 -10.43 12.41
CA LYS A 394 -18.71 -11.21 13.53
C LYS A 394 -18.12 -10.84 14.90
N SER A 395 -16.86 -10.43 14.94
CA SER A 395 -16.19 -10.08 16.20
C SER A 395 -16.39 -8.62 16.63
N GLY A 396 -16.86 -7.76 15.73
CA GLY A 396 -16.91 -6.30 15.94
C GLY A 396 -15.54 -5.64 16.06
N ALA A 397 -14.45 -6.37 15.77
CA ALA A 397 -13.11 -5.82 15.82
C ALA A 397 -12.81 -5.02 14.55
N ARG A 398 -12.15 -3.86 14.69
CA ARG A 398 -11.72 -3.08 13.54
C ARG A 398 -10.35 -3.55 13.04
N PRO A 399 -10.11 -3.65 11.72
CA PRO A 399 -8.83 -4.12 11.21
C PRO A 399 -7.66 -3.17 11.50
N GLU A 400 -7.94 -1.88 11.68
CA GLU A 400 -6.95 -0.85 12.06
C GLU A 400 -6.25 -1.15 13.39
N TRP A 401 -6.88 -1.94 14.29
CA TRP A 401 -6.28 -2.34 15.58
C TRP A 401 -5.09 -3.29 15.43
N MET A 402 -4.83 -3.81 14.22
CA MET A 402 -3.57 -4.51 13.90
C MET A 402 -2.37 -3.55 13.86
N ILE A 403 -2.60 -2.24 13.83
CA ILE A 403 -1.58 -1.18 13.84
C ILE A 403 -1.64 -0.45 15.18
N LEU A 404 -0.55 -0.54 15.93
CA LEU A 404 -0.42 0.02 17.26
C LEU A 404 -0.04 1.49 17.16
N SER A 405 -0.90 2.38 17.66
CA SER A 405 -0.53 3.77 17.98
C SER A 405 -0.13 3.91 19.46
N THR A 406 -0.45 2.91 20.28
CA THR A 406 -0.15 2.85 21.70
C THR A 406 0.30 1.43 22.04
N LEU A 407 1.45 1.31 22.70
CA LEU A 407 2.06 0.03 23.04
C LEU A 407 1.91 -0.25 24.54
N PRO A 408 1.33 -1.39 24.96
CA PRO A 408 1.22 -1.72 26.37
C PRO A 408 2.58 -2.12 26.98
N VAL A 409 2.79 -1.72 28.23
CA VAL A 409 3.95 -2.09 29.05
C VAL A 409 3.50 -3.06 30.13
N ILE A 410 4.08 -4.26 30.12
CA ILE A 410 3.78 -5.30 31.10
C ILE A 410 4.20 -4.85 32.53
N PRO A 411 3.44 -5.24 33.58
CA PRO A 411 3.77 -4.89 34.96
C PRO A 411 5.21 -5.29 35.36
N PRO A 412 5.93 -4.46 36.15
CA PRO A 412 7.35 -4.63 36.43
C PRO A 412 7.70 -5.91 37.17
N ASP A 413 6.82 -6.41 38.04
CA ASP A 413 7.06 -7.67 38.77
C ASP A 413 7.02 -8.91 37.85
N LEU A 414 6.46 -8.78 36.64
CA LEU A 414 6.52 -9.82 35.62
C LEU A 414 7.80 -9.73 34.76
N ARG A 415 8.59 -8.65 34.93
CA ARG A 415 9.90 -8.39 34.30
C ARG A 415 10.91 -7.84 35.33
N PRO A 416 11.19 -8.58 36.42
CA PRO A 416 11.88 -8.04 37.57
C PRO A 416 13.34 -7.66 37.27
N MET A 417 13.84 -6.74 38.10
CA MET A 417 15.27 -6.42 38.21
C MET A 417 15.67 -6.76 39.65
N VAL A 418 16.56 -7.74 39.80
CA VAL A 418 16.94 -8.29 41.10
C VAL A 418 18.41 -8.03 41.34
N GLN A 419 18.75 -7.56 42.53
CA GLN A 419 20.13 -7.41 42.96
C GLN A 419 20.68 -8.78 43.35
N LEU A 420 21.84 -9.13 42.81
CA LEU A 420 22.59 -10.34 43.15
C LEU A 420 23.61 -10.02 44.26
N ASP A 421 24.07 -11.09 44.92
CA ASP A 421 25.17 -11.01 45.87
C ASP A 421 26.42 -10.42 45.18
N GLY A 422 26.97 -9.35 45.75
CA GLY A 422 28.05 -8.56 45.15
C GLY A 422 27.60 -7.32 44.37
N GLY A 423 26.34 -6.88 44.53
CA GLY A 423 25.88 -5.58 44.04
C GLY A 423 25.60 -5.49 42.53
N ARG A 424 25.73 -6.61 41.81
CA ARG A 424 25.34 -6.73 40.40
C ARG A 424 23.82 -6.82 40.27
N PHE A 425 23.28 -6.45 39.10
CA PHE A 425 21.86 -6.58 38.81
C PHE A 425 21.61 -7.62 37.74
N ALA A 426 20.62 -8.49 37.99
CA ALA A 426 20.02 -9.36 36.99
C ALA A 426 18.71 -8.71 36.50
N THR A 427 18.63 -8.43 35.21
CA THR A 427 17.46 -7.81 34.57
C THR A 427 16.79 -8.79 33.61
N SER A 428 15.47 -8.75 33.54
CA SER A 428 14.75 -9.41 32.45
C SER A 428 15.07 -8.77 31.09
N ASP A 429 15.29 -9.60 30.06
CA ASP A 429 15.51 -9.18 28.66
C ASP A 429 14.44 -8.21 28.13
N LEU A 430 13.19 -8.33 28.61
CA LEU A 430 12.10 -7.44 28.24
C LEU A 430 12.41 -5.98 28.56
N ASN A 431 13.11 -5.70 29.66
CA ASN A 431 13.45 -4.34 30.02
C ASN A 431 14.35 -3.71 28.95
N ASP A 432 15.33 -4.44 28.42
CA ASP A 432 16.20 -3.94 27.36
C ASP A 432 15.45 -3.73 26.04
N LEU A 433 14.49 -4.62 25.73
CA LEU A 433 13.62 -4.46 24.55
C LEU A 433 12.72 -3.21 24.69
N TYR A 434 12.08 -3.00 25.84
CA TYR A 434 11.29 -1.79 26.12
C TYR A 434 12.16 -0.52 26.07
N ARG A 435 13.36 -0.54 26.67
CA ARG A 435 14.31 0.58 26.60
C ARG A 435 14.64 0.96 25.18
N ARG A 436 14.88 -0.01 24.30
CA ARG A 436 15.14 0.23 22.88
C ARG A 436 13.94 0.92 22.22
N VAL A 437 12.71 0.45 22.46
CA VAL A 437 11.50 1.09 21.92
C VAL A 437 11.38 2.54 22.40
N ILE A 438 11.50 2.79 23.70
CA ILE A 438 11.38 4.14 24.29
C ILE A 438 12.45 5.08 23.73
N ASN A 439 13.70 4.62 23.66
CA ASN A 439 14.80 5.41 23.09
C ASN A 439 14.54 5.83 21.64
N ARG A 440 14.07 4.89 20.81
CA ARG A 440 13.72 5.17 19.40
C ARG A 440 12.52 6.10 19.28
N ASN A 441 11.50 5.90 20.11
CA ASN A 441 10.31 6.73 20.12
C ASN A 441 10.60 8.18 20.54
N ASN A 442 11.39 8.36 21.59
CA ASN A 442 11.80 9.67 22.09
C ASN A 442 12.71 10.39 21.08
N ARG A 443 13.62 9.66 20.44
CA ARG A 443 14.46 10.20 19.36
C ARG A 443 13.61 10.63 18.17
N LEU A 444 12.65 9.80 17.74
CA LEU A 444 11.73 10.14 16.66
C LEU A 444 10.90 11.38 17.00
N SER A 445 10.36 11.48 18.22
CA SER A 445 9.58 12.65 18.65
C SER A 445 10.41 13.93 18.54
N ARG A 446 11.65 13.92 19.06
CA ARG A 446 12.56 15.07 18.93
C ARG A 446 12.91 15.40 17.48
N LEU A 447 13.06 14.40 16.61
CA LEU A 447 13.35 14.63 15.19
C LEU A 447 12.15 15.24 14.44
N LEU A 448 10.93 14.91 14.85
CA LEU A 448 9.71 15.54 14.33
C LEU A 448 9.60 16.98 14.82
N ASP A 449 9.89 17.24 16.10
CA ASP A 449 9.86 18.61 16.67
C ASP A 449 10.93 19.53 16.03
N LEU A 450 12.06 18.97 15.61
CA LEU A 450 13.14 19.68 14.91
C LEU A 450 12.94 19.75 13.39
N GLU A 451 11.82 19.25 12.86
CA GLU A 451 11.53 19.18 11.42
C GLU A 451 12.70 18.61 10.59
N ALA A 452 13.33 17.54 11.09
CA ALA A 452 14.47 16.93 10.44
C ALA A 452 14.12 16.41 9.03
N PRO A 453 15.08 16.34 8.08
CA PRO A 453 14.84 15.81 6.75
C PRO A 453 14.15 14.44 6.74
N GLU A 454 13.24 14.22 5.78
CA GLU A 454 12.40 13.02 5.75
C GLU A 454 13.19 11.71 5.75
N ILE A 455 14.38 11.68 5.14
CA ILE A 455 15.25 10.49 5.11
C ILE A 455 15.61 10.03 6.54
N ILE A 456 15.92 10.99 7.42
CA ILE A 456 16.27 10.71 8.82
C ILE A 456 15.03 10.22 9.58
N ILE A 457 13.89 10.88 9.39
CA ILE A 457 12.61 10.49 9.99
C ILE A 457 12.21 9.08 9.55
N ARG A 458 12.32 8.75 8.26
CA ARG A 458 12.00 7.42 7.71
C ARG A 458 12.87 6.35 8.32
N ASN A 459 14.18 6.59 8.43
CA ASN A 459 15.08 5.64 9.06
C ASN A 459 14.73 5.43 10.54
N GLU A 460 14.42 6.49 11.29
CA GLU A 460 14.04 6.35 12.70
C GLU A 460 12.67 5.67 12.87
N LYS A 461 11.68 5.94 12.00
CA LYS A 461 10.40 5.21 11.95
C LYS A 461 10.62 3.72 11.65
N ARG A 462 11.52 3.37 10.71
CA ARG A 462 11.91 1.97 10.43
C ARG A 462 12.54 1.31 11.66
N MET A 463 13.45 2.00 12.35
CA MET A 463 14.09 1.49 13.55
C MET A 463 13.11 1.32 14.72
N LEU A 464 12.11 2.20 14.84
CA LEU A 464 11.03 2.06 15.82
C LEU A 464 10.18 0.81 15.55
N GLN A 465 9.80 0.59 14.29
CA GLN A 465 9.10 -0.64 13.86
C GLN A 465 9.91 -1.89 14.24
N GLU A 466 11.21 -1.93 13.90
CA GLU A 466 12.09 -3.05 14.24
C GLU A 466 12.24 -3.27 15.76
N ALA A 467 12.26 -2.20 16.55
CA ALA A 467 12.31 -2.29 18.00
C ALA A 467 11.02 -2.89 18.59
N CYS A 468 9.85 -2.47 18.09
CA CYS A 468 8.56 -3.04 18.50
C CYS A 468 8.41 -4.50 18.04
N ASP A 469 8.87 -4.83 16.85
CA ASP A 469 8.90 -6.21 16.36
C ASP A 469 9.73 -7.11 17.26
N ALA A 470 10.92 -6.65 17.69
CA ALA A 470 11.78 -7.40 18.58
C ALA A 470 11.18 -7.57 19.98
N LEU A 471 10.46 -6.58 20.50
CA LEU A 471 9.74 -6.69 21.77
C LEU A 471 8.66 -7.78 21.70
N ILE A 472 7.88 -7.81 20.61
CA ILE A 472 6.75 -8.73 20.47
C ILE A 472 7.23 -10.14 20.09
N ASP A 473 8.05 -10.29 19.05
CA ASP A 473 8.51 -11.58 18.49
C ASP A 473 9.92 -11.43 17.89
N ASN A 474 10.95 -11.42 18.76
CA ASN A 474 12.35 -11.24 18.37
C ASN A 474 12.82 -12.32 17.40
N GLY A 475 13.57 -11.95 16.36
CA GLY A 475 14.11 -12.90 15.39
C GLY A 475 13.09 -13.49 14.41
N ARG A 476 11.82 -13.06 14.46
CA ARG A 476 10.82 -13.44 13.44
C ARG A 476 11.07 -12.78 12.08
N ARG A 477 11.68 -11.60 12.09
CA ARG A 477 12.16 -10.90 10.90
C ARG A 477 13.63 -10.52 11.10
N GLY A 478 14.45 -10.80 10.09
CA GLY A 478 15.85 -10.43 10.09
C GLY A 478 16.66 -11.08 11.20
N ARG A 479 17.79 -10.46 11.53
CA ARG A 479 18.66 -10.93 12.61
C ARG A 479 18.05 -10.59 13.97
N ALA A 480 17.98 -11.58 14.85
CA ALA A 480 17.49 -11.36 16.20
C ALA A 480 18.38 -10.38 16.96
N ILE A 481 17.76 -9.53 17.78
CA ILE A 481 18.50 -8.65 18.67
C ILE A 481 19.16 -9.50 19.76
N ALA A 482 20.48 -9.41 19.84
CA ALA A 482 21.28 -10.04 20.86
C ALA A 482 21.63 -9.04 21.98
N GLY A 483 21.69 -9.55 23.22
CA GLY A 483 22.24 -8.85 24.36
C GLY A 483 23.74 -9.10 24.51
N THR A 484 24.23 -8.95 25.73
CA THR A 484 25.63 -9.25 26.08
C THR A 484 25.96 -10.72 25.82
N GLY A 485 27.15 -11.00 25.27
CA GLY A 485 27.57 -12.37 24.98
C GLY A 485 26.81 -13.06 23.84
N ASN A 486 26.24 -12.30 22.90
CA ASN A 486 25.52 -12.81 21.72
C ASN A 486 24.28 -13.66 22.05
N HIS A 487 23.79 -13.63 23.30
CA HIS A 487 22.54 -14.30 23.65
C HIS A 487 21.37 -13.57 23.00
N ARG A 488 20.45 -14.31 22.38
CA ARG A 488 19.22 -13.73 21.83
C ARG A 488 18.30 -13.31 22.98
N LEU A 489 17.89 -12.04 22.98
CA LEU A 489 16.92 -11.52 23.96
C LEU A 489 15.56 -12.22 23.80
N LYS A 490 14.95 -12.65 24.90
CA LYS A 490 13.61 -13.26 24.90
C LYS A 490 12.52 -12.21 24.74
N SER A 491 11.67 -12.39 23.74
CA SER A 491 10.51 -11.53 23.47
C SER A 491 9.26 -11.95 24.25
N LEU A 492 8.19 -11.13 24.18
CA LEU A 492 6.89 -11.47 24.75
C LEU A 492 6.33 -12.79 24.19
N SER A 493 6.51 -13.03 22.88
CA SER A 493 6.11 -14.30 22.24
C SER A 493 6.90 -15.50 22.77
N ASP A 494 8.20 -15.32 23.01
CA ASP A 494 9.07 -16.38 23.53
C ASP A 494 8.69 -16.77 24.97
N MET A 495 8.16 -15.85 25.76
CA MET A 495 7.63 -16.15 27.10
C MET A 495 6.36 -17.02 27.06
N LEU A 496 5.62 -17.01 25.95
CA LEU A 496 4.39 -17.79 25.82
C LEU A 496 4.64 -19.17 25.17
N LYS A 497 5.57 -19.23 24.21
CA LYS A 497 5.82 -20.40 23.35
C LYS A 497 6.91 -21.33 23.90
N GLY A 498 6.93 -22.57 23.41
CA GLY A 498 7.99 -23.53 23.68
C GLY A 498 7.86 -24.31 24.99
N LYS A 499 8.82 -25.20 25.27
CA LYS A 499 8.84 -26.04 26.48
C LYS A 499 8.98 -25.23 27.77
N GLN A 500 9.77 -24.15 27.71
CA GLN A 500 9.99 -23.20 28.82
C GLN A 500 9.01 -22.01 28.77
N GLY A 501 7.97 -22.08 27.92
CA GLY A 501 6.94 -21.05 27.83
C GLY A 501 5.91 -21.18 28.96
N ARG A 502 5.23 -20.07 29.28
CA ARG A 502 4.27 -19.99 30.40
C ARG A 502 3.18 -21.06 30.35
N PHE A 503 2.64 -21.37 29.17
CA PHE A 503 1.59 -22.39 29.06
C PHE A 503 2.06 -23.77 29.49
N ARG A 504 3.22 -24.23 28.99
CA ARG A 504 3.71 -25.59 29.26
C ARG A 504 4.39 -25.73 30.61
N GLN A 505 5.18 -24.74 31.02
CA GLN A 505 5.99 -24.83 32.22
C GLN A 505 5.28 -24.34 33.49
N ASN A 506 4.32 -23.42 33.37
CA ASN A 506 3.73 -22.75 34.53
C ASN A 506 2.21 -22.93 34.63
N LEU A 507 1.50 -23.29 33.55
CA LEU A 507 0.05 -23.50 33.60
C LEU A 507 -0.31 -24.99 33.62
N LEU A 508 0.23 -25.78 32.68
CA LEU A 508 -0.04 -27.23 32.61
C LEU A 508 0.66 -28.04 33.69
N GLY A 509 1.79 -27.55 34.20
CA GLY A 509 2.51 -28.14 35.33
C GLY A 509 3.04 -27.03 36.22
N LYS A 510 3.04 -27.25 37.54
CA LYS A 510 3.59 -26.33 38.53
C LYS A 510 4.37 -27.10 39.57
N ARG A 511 5.29 -26.40 40.23
CA ARG A 511 5.82 -26.89 41.51
C ARG A 511 4.70 -26.80 42.54
N VAL A 512 4.59 -27.83 43.36
CA VAL A 512 3.57 -27.95 44.38
C VAL A 512 4.23 -28.03 45.75
N ASP A 513 3.66 -27.33 46.72
CA ASP A 513 4.03 -27.47 48.12
C ASP A 513 3.58 -28.85 48.65
N TYR A 514 4.04 -29.23 49.84
CA TYR A 514 3.74 -30.54 50.46
C TYR A 514 4.12 -31.72 49.55
N SER A 515 5.28 -31.62 48.91
CA SER A 515 5.85 -32.69 48.09
C SER A 515 7.31 -32.95 48.49
N GLY A 516 7.77 -34.18 48.27
CA GLY A 516 9.15 -34.58 48.53
C GLY A 516 9.63 -35.62 47.52
N ARG A 517 10.94 -35.87 47.51
CA ARG A 517 11.58 -36.85 46.63
C ARG A 517 12.63 -37.62 47.40
N SER A 518 12.62 -38.94 47.27
CA SER A 518 13.70 -39.80 47.76
C SER A 518 13.92 -41.00 46.83
N VAL A 519 14.98 -41.75 47.11
CA VAL A 519 15.27 -43.04 46.47
C VAL A 519 14.23 -44.07 46.92
N ILE A 520 13.81 -44.93 46.01
CA ILE A 520 12.90 -46.05 46.32
C ILE A 520 13.69 -47.32 46.60
N VAL A 521 13.24 -48.09 47.58
CA VAL A 521 13.72 -49.44 47.91
C VAL A 521 12.53 -50.39 47.99
N VAL A 522 12.77 -51.68 47.80
CA VAL A 522 11.71 -52.69 47.86
C VAL A 522 11.29 -52.92 49.32
N GLY A 523 9.98 -52.91 49.60
CA GLY A 523 9.40 -53.23 50.90
C GLY A 523 8.50 -54.46 50.82
N PRO A 524 9.04 -55.69 50.88
CA PRO A 524 8.26 -56.91 50.70
C PRO A 524 7.24 -57.16 51.83
N GLU A 525 7.49 -56.62 53.02
CA GLU A 525 6.63 -56.73 54.20
C GLU A 525 5.39 -55.84 54.14
N LEU A 526 5.33 -54.91 53.18
CA LEU A 526 4.24 -53.95 53.06
C LEU A 526 2.99 -54.63 52.47
N LYS A 527 1.80 -54.18 52.88
CA LYS A 527 0.55 -54.52 52.19
C LYS A 527 0.44 -53.74 50.88
N LEU A 528 -0.36 -54.22 49.94
CA LEU A 528 -0.51 -53.58 48.61
C LEU A 528 -0.89 -52.09 48.66
N HIS A 529 -1.67 -51.67 49.65
CA HIS A 529 -2.12 -50.29 49.84
C HIS A 529 -1.14 -49.45 50.69
N GLN A 530 0.00 -49.99 51.12
CA GLN A 530 0.94 -49.33 52.02
C GLN A 530 2.23 -48.91 51.29
N CYS A 531 2.86 -47.86 51.80
CA CYS A 531 4.23 -47.48 51.42
C CYS A 531 5.04 -47.11 52.66
N GLY A 532 6.33 -47.40 52.67
CA GLY A 532 7.23 -46.93 53.75
C GLY A 532 7.67 -45.50 53.50
N LEU A 533 7.35 -44.58 54.41
CA LEU A 533 7.73 -43.18 54.32
C LEU A 533 8.77 -42.84 55.40
N PRO A 534 9.94 -42.30 55.04
CA PRO A 534 10.95 -41.90 56.03
C PRO A 534 10.40 -40.90 57.04
N LYS A 535 10.65 -41.14 58.32
CA LYS A 535 10.20 -40.28 59.43
C LYS A 535 10.48 -38.79 59.23
N LYS A 536 11.70 -38.44 58.80
CA LYS A 536 12.09 -37.04 58.53
C LYS A 536 11.31 -36.41 57.36
N MET A 537 11.04 -37.20 56.32
CA MET A 537 10.27 -36.75 55.15
C MET A 537 8.81 -36.54 55.54
N ALA A 538 8.22 -37.50 56.28
CA ALA A 538 6.87 -37.39 56.79
C ALA A 538 6.70 -36.15 57.69
N LEU A 539 7.67 -35.87 58.56
CA LEU A 539 7.62 -34.71 59.46
C LEU A 539 7.51 -33.38 58.70
N GLU A 540 8.25 -33.20 57.61
CA GLU A 540 8.17 -31.97 56.80
C GLU A 540 6.89 -31.91 55.96
N LEU A 541 6.43 -33.03 55.40
CA LEU A 541 5.17 -33.10 54.63
C LEU A 541 3.95 -32.77 55.50
N PHE A 542 3.89 -33.33 56.70
CA PHE A 542 2.76 -33.19 57.62
C PHE A 542 2.96 -32.09 58.67
N LYS A 543 3.99 -31.25 58.50
CA LYS A 543 4.38 -30.21 59.47
C LYS A 543 3.21 -29.36 60.00
N PRO A 544 2.27 -28.86 59.17
CA PRO A 544 1.12 -28.09 59.69
C PRO A 544 0.20 -28.89 60.60
N PHE A 545 -0.04 -30.16 60.29
CA PHE A 545 -0.92 -31.04 61.05
C PHE A 545 -0.29 -31.41 62.40
N VAL A 546 1.00 -31.75 62.39
CA VAL A 546 1.79 -32.01 63.60
C VAL A 546 1.81 -30.79 64.52
N MET A 547 2.02 -29.59 63.97
CA MET A 547 1.99 -28.34 64.75
C MET A 547 0.63 -28.10 65.41
N ARG A 548 -0.48 -28.43 64.73
CA ARG A 548 -1.83 -28.30 65.30
C ARG A 548 -2.03 -29.28 66.45
N GLN A 549 -1.69 -30.54 66.24
CA GLN A 549 -1.93 -31.61 67.22
C GLN A 549 -1.03 -31.47 68.47
N LEU A 550 0.19 -30.94 68.32
CA LEU A 550 1.05 -30.58 69.46
C LEU A 550 0.43 -29.49 70.36
N VAL A 551 -0.33 -28.56 69.77
CA VAL A 551 -1.04 -27.52 70.55
C VAL A 551 -2.28 -28.11 71.21
N GLU A 552 -3.06 -28.93 70.49
CA GLU A 552 -4.26 -29.59 71.02
C GLU A 552 -3.97 -30.51 72.21
N LYS A 553 -2.85 -31.24 72.17
CA LYS A 553 -2.40 -32.10 73.28
C LYS A 553 -1.70 -31.35 74.42
N GLY A 554 -1.52 -30.04 74.30
CA GLY A 554 -0.89 -29.22 75.33
C GLY A 554 0.64 -29.31 75.40
N PHE A 555 1.31 -30.03 74.50
CA PHE A 555 2.79 -30.05 74.41
C PHE A 555 3.37 -28.68 73.99
N ALA A 556 2.58 -27.85 73.31
CA ALA A 556 2.96 -26.51 72.91
C ALA A 556 1.88 -25.47 73.27
N HIS A 557 2.27 -24.36 73.90
CA HIS A 557 1.35 -23.27 74.24
C HIS A 557 0.79 -22.51 73.02
N ASN A 558 1.53 -22.48 71.89
CA ASN A 558 1.11 -21.81 70.67
C ASN A 558 1.79 -22.40 69.42
N ILE A 559 1.28 -22.08 68.23
CA ILE A 559 1.78 -22.59 66.95
C ILE A 559 3.25 -22.22 66.71
N LYS A 560 3.70 -21.03 67.17
CA LYS A 560 5.11 -20.62 67.05
C LYS A 560 6.05 -21.47 67.92
N SER A 561 5.59 -21.89 69.08
CA SER A 561 6.30 -22.81 69.98
C SER A 561 6.29 -24.21 69.38
N ALA A 562 5.14 -24.67 68.88
CA ALA A 562 5.02 -25.96 68.19
C ALA A 562 5.98 -26.04 66.99
N LYS A 563 6.06 -24.97 66.17
CA LYS A 563 7.02 -24.87 65.08
C LYS A 563 8.47 -25.05 65.54
N ARG A 564 8.86 -24.40 66.65
CA ARG A 564 10.21 -24.55 67.24
C ARG A 564 10.46 -25.96 67.78
N ILE A 565 9.44 -26.61 68.35
CA ILE A 565 9.51 -27.99 68.84
C ILE A 565 9.73 -28.95 67.67
N VAL A 566 8.99 -28.77 66.57
CA VAL A 566 9.12 -29.56 65.34
C VAL A 566 10.48 -29.34 64.67
N GLU A 567 10.95 -28.09 64.54
CA GLU A 567 12.26 -27.77 63.94
C GLU A 567 13.44 -28.32 64.75
N ARG A 568 13.28 -28.46 66.07
CA ARG A 568 14.28 -29.09 66.96
C ARG A 568 14.15 -30.61 67.04
N VAL A 569 13.13 -31.18 66.39
CA VAL A 569 12.89 -32.63 66.33
C VAL A 569 12.89 -33.26 67.73
N ARG A 570 12.07 -32.69 68.64
CA ARG A 570 11.93 -33.27 69.98
C ARG A 570 11.21 -34.63 69.95
N PRO A 571 11.43 -35.53 70.92
CA PRO A 571 10.87 -36.89 70.90
C PRO A 571 9.34 -36.95 70.80
N GLU A 572 8.62 -36.04 71.46
CA GLU A 572 7.15 -36.02 71.53
C GLU A 572 6.51 -35.79 70.14
N VAL A 573 7.29 -35.29 69.18
CA VAL A 573 6.86 -35.06 67.81
C VAL A 573 6.57 -36.37 67.08
N TRP A 574 7.28 -37.46 67.41
CA TRP A 574 7.14 -38.73 66.71
C TRP A 574 5.83 -39.43 67.02
N ASP A 575 5.40 -39.43 68.29
CA ASP A 575 4.13 -40.01 68.72
C ASP A 575 2.96 -39.27 68.07
N VAL A 576 3.05 -37.94 68.01
CA VAL A 576 2.06 -37.09 67.33
C VAL A 576 2.05 -37.32 65.82
N LEU A 577 3.22 -37.53 65.21
CA LEU A 577 3.33 -37.78 63.78
C LEU A 577 2.66 -39.10 63.39
N GLU A 578 2.82 -40.15 64.19
CA GLU A 578 2.20 -41.46 63.93
C GLU A 578 0.65 -41.38 63.93
N GLU A 579 0.08 -40.62 64.88
CA GLU A 579 -1.36 -40.37 64.91
C GLU A 579 -1.85 -39.56 63.71
N VAL A 580 -1.11 -38.49 63.33
CA VAL A 580 -1.48 -37.61 62.20
C VAL A 580 -1.50 -38.37 60.87
N ILE A 581 -0.64 -39.37 60.72
CA ILE A 581 -0.50 -40.14 59.48
C ILE A 581 -1.60 -41.19 59.33
N THR A 582 -2.22 -41.61 60.44
CA THR A 582 -3.30 -42.61 60.42
C THR A 582 -4.47 -42.08 59.55
N ASP A 583 -4.91 -42.90 58.59
CA ASP A 583 -5.94 -42.58 57.59
C ASP A 583 -5.67 -41.42 56.62
N HIS A 584 -4.42 -40.96 56.52
CA HIS A 584 -4.01 -39.94 55.55
C HIS A 584 -3.17 -40.52 54.40
N PRO A 585 -3.78 -40.81 53.24
CA PRO A 585 -3.04 -41.35 52.10
C PRO A 585 -2.10 -40.32 51.49
N VAL A 586 -0.96 -40.80 50.97
CA VAL A 586 0.00 -40.01 50.19
C VAL A 586 0.04 -40.49 48.75
N LEU A 587 0.37 -39.59 47.83
CA LEU A 587 0.54 -39.93 46.42
C LEU A 587 2.02 -40.17 46.12
N LEU A 588 2.35 -41.36 45.59
CA LEU A 588 3.66 -41.65 45.02
C LEU A 588 3.62 -41.47 43.52
N ASN A 589 4.67 -40.87 42.96
CA ASN A 589 4.84 -40.65 41.53
C ASN A 589 6.26 -41.00 41.09
N ARG A 590 6.39 -41.76 40.00
CA ARG A 590 7.67 -42.05 39.33
C ARG A 590 7.67 -41.46 37.93
N ALA A 591 8.68 -40.63 37.64
CA ALA A 591 8.85 -40.06 36.31
C ALA A 591 9.60 -41.05 35.40
N PRO A 592 9.22 -41.21 34.12
CA PRO A 592 8.14 -40.50 33.42
C PRO A 592 6.74 -41.08 33.70
N THR A 593 5.75 -40.21 33.96
CA THR A 593 4.34 -40.62 34.14
C THR A 593 3.68 -40.87 32.78
N LEU A 594 3.75 -42.11 32.28
CA LEU A 594 3.24 -42.48 30.95
C LEU A 594 1.71 -42.68 30.90
N HIS A 595 1.14 -43.16 32.00
CA HIS A 595 -0.29 -43.43 32.13
C HIS A 595 -0.74 -43.19 33.58
N ARG A 596 -2.06 -43.29 33.84
CA ARG A 596 -2.66 -43.01 35.15
C ARG A 596 -1.97 -43.71 36.33
N LEU A 597 -1.51 -44.95 36.16
CA LEU A 597 -0.90 -45.74 37.25
C LEU A 597 0.53 -45.30 37.63
N GLY A 598 1.12 -44.34 36.92
CA GLY A 598 2.39 -43.74 37.34
C GLY A 598 2.24 -42.84 38.57
N ILE A 599 1.00 -42.56 38.99
CA ILE A 599 0.67 -41.94 40.28
C ILE A 599 -0.34 -42.84 40.99
N GLN A 600 -0.01 -43.28 42.21
CA GLN A 600 -0.90 -44.11 43.02
C GLN A 600 -0.89 -43.63 44.47
N ALA A 601 -2.02 -43.86 45.16
CA ALA A 601 -2.19 -43.51 46.56
C ALA A 601 -1.82 -44.68 47.47
N PHE A 602 -1.13 -44.39 48.57
CA PHE A 602 -0.73 -45.37 49.57
C PHE A 602 -0.91 -44.81 50.98
N MET A 603 -1.18 -45.69 51.93
CA MET A 603 -1.13 -45.37 53.36
C MET A 603 0.33 -45.38 53.83
N PRO A 604 0.85 -44.29 54.42
CA PRO A 604 2.23 -44.22 54.85
C PRO A 604 2.44 -45.05 56.12
N VAL A 605 3.45 -45.90 56.12
CA VAL A 605 4.00 -46.53 57.32
C VAL A 605 5.33 -45.85 57.60
N LEU A 606 5.53 -45.34 58.81
CA LEU A 606 6.76 -44.66 59.19
C LEU A 606 7.93 -45.66 59.22
N VAL A 607 8.98 -45.37 58.46
CA VAL A 607 10.20 -46.18 58.42
C VAL A 607 11.42 -45.37 58.84
N GLU A 608 12.39 -46.06 59.43
CA GLU A 608 13.72 -45.51 59.69
C GLU A 608 14.54 -45.39 58.40
N GLY A 609 15.50 -44.47 58.39
CA GLY A 609 16.35 -44.20 57.24
C GLY A 609 15.83 -43.07 56.34
N SER A 610 16.25 -43.09 55.07
CA SER A 610 15.95 -42.01 54.11
C SER A 610 15.25 -42.47 52.83
N ALA A 611 15.13 -43.78 52.59
CA ALA A 611 14.55 -44.33 51.36
C ALA A 611 13.05 -44.61 51.52
N ILE A 612 12.29 -44.38 50.46
CA ILE A 612 10.86 -44.74 50.40
C ILE A 612 10.76 -46.23 50.09
N GLN A 613 10.01 -46.98 50.89
CA GLN A 613 9.76 -48.38 50.60
C GLN A 613 8.50 -48.53 49.73
N ILE A 614 8.60 -49.30 48.67
CA ILE A 614 7.50 -49.54 47.73
C ILE A 614 7.15 -51.03 47.63
N HIS A 615 5.86 -51.31 47.44
CA HIS A 615 5.38 -52.67 47.26
C HIS A 615 5.87 -53.26 45.91
N PRO A 616 6.39 -54.50 45.85
CA PRO A 616 6.94 -55.07 44.63
C PRO A 616 5.95 -55.11 43.44
N LEU A 617 4.68 -55.40 43.71
CA LEU A 617 3.65 -55.54 42.65
C LEU A 617 3.32 -54.23 41.92
N VAL A 618 3.55 -53.07 42.52
CA VAL A 618 3.27 -51.78 41.85
C VAL A 618 4.44 -51.32 40.99
N CYS A 619 5.62 -51.93 41.12
CA CYS A 619 6.82 -51.57 40.36
C CYS A 619 6.65 -51.68 38.85
N PHE A 620 5.85 -52.64 38.35
CA PHE A 620 5.58 -52.77 36.91
C PHE A 620 4.79 -51.58 36.36
N ALA A 621 3.93 -50.97 37.19
CA ALA A 621 3.09 -49.85 36.81
C ALA A 621 3.81 -48.48 36.92
N PHE A 622 4.91 -48.41 37.66
CA PHE A 622 5.72 -47.19 37.86
C PHE A 622 6.92 -47.13 36.90
#